data_AF-A0A6P7H1N7-F1
#
_entry.id   AF-A0A6P7H1N7-F1
#
_cell.length_a   1.000
_cell.length_b   1.000
_cell.length_c   1.000
_cell.angle_alpha   90.00
_cell.angle_beta   90.00
_cell.angle_gamma   90.00
#
_symmetry.space_group_name_H-M   'P 1'
#
loop_
_entity.id
_entity.type
_entity.pdbx_description
1 polymer ?
#
loop_
_entity_poly.entity_id
_entity_poly.type
_entity_poly.pdbx_seq_one_letter_code
_entity_poly.pdbx_strand_id
1 'polypeptide(L)'
;MKNDDILFKTLKITDFGLAREVYKTTRMSQAGTYAWMAPEVIKQSTFSKASDVWSYGVLLWELLTGETPYKGIDTLAVAYGVAVNKLTLPIPSTCPQPWRELMEKCWEADPHRRPSFEQILDDLDRIVHSSFTQTPHESFHIMQDDWRQEIEEVLLDLRRKEKVISNC
;
A
#
# COMPACT_ATOMS: atom_id res chain seq x y z
N MET A 1 -22.48 -10.28 -17.46
CA MET A 1 -21.03 -10.00 -17.36
C MET A 1 -20.40 -11.13 -16.58
N LYS A 2 -19.26 -11.66 -17.03
CA LYS A 2 -18.65 -12.87 -16.46
C LYS A 2 -18.20 -12.59 -15.02
N ASN A 3 -18.91 -13.13 -14.03
CA ASN A 3 -18.34 -13.40 -12.72
C ASN A 3 -17.36 -14.56 -12.93
N ASP A 4 -16.15 -14.24 -13.39
CA ASP A 4 -15.06 -15.21 -13.43
C ASP A 4 -14.66 -15.49 -11.98
N ASP A 5 -15.16 -16.62 -11.48
CA ASP A 5 -15.07 -17.10 -10.11
C ASP A 5 -13.62 -17.08 -9.62
N ILE A 6 -13.28 -16.05 -8.84
CA ILE A 6 -11.94 -15.87 -8.26
C ILE A 6 -11.64 -16.97 -7.22
N LEU A 7 -12.68 -17.67 -6.75
CA LEU A 7 -12.63 -18.73 -5.74
C LEU A 7 -11.64 -19.87 -6.06
N PHE A 8 -11.31 -20.09 -7.34
CA PHE A 8 -10.39 -21.15 -7.79
C PHE A 8 -9.09 -20.63 -8.41
N LYS A 9 -8.76 -19.34 -8.22
CA LYS A 9 -7.53 -18.76 -8.76
C LYS A 9 -6.39 -18.86 -7.75
N THR A 10 -5.21 -19.28 -8.23
CA THR A 10 -3.97 -19.24 -7.46
C THR A 10 -3.15 -18.03 -7.92
N LEU A 11 -2.93 -17.07 -7.01
CA LEU A 11 -2.03 -15.94 -7.27
C LEU A 11 -0.57 -16.42 -7.20
N LYS A 12 0.24 -15.99 -8.16
CA LYS A 12 1.67 -16.28 -8.22
C LYS A 12 2.44 -14.97 -8.23
N ILE A 13 3.37 -14.83 -7.29
CA ILE A 13 4.28 -13.70 -7.26
C ILE A 13 5.37 -13.94 -8.32
N THR A 14 5.66 -12.93 -9.13
CA THR A 14 6.68 -12.98 -10.21
C THR A 14 7.70 -11.85 -10.03
N ASP A 15 8.68 -11.78 -10.93
CA ASP A 15 9.62 -10.66 -11.06
C ASP A 15 10.54 -10.40 -9.84
N PHE A 16 10.88 -11.46 -9.11
CA PHE A 16 11.96 -11.44 -8.09
C PHE A 16 13.37 -11.19 -8.66
N GLY A 17 13.53 -11.01 -9.98
CA GLY A 17 14.82 -10.94 -10.67
C GLY A 17 15.73 -9.81 -10.19
N LEU A 18 15.17 -8.77 -9.58
CA LEU A 18 15.93 -7.65 -8.99
C LEU A 18 16.29 -7.87 -7.51
N ALA A 19 15.72 -8.89 -6.84
CA ALA A 19 15.96 -9.16 -5.43
C ALA A 19 17.38 -9.70 -5.12
N ARG A 20 18.14 -10.12 -6.15
CA ARG A 20 19.48 -10.72 -6.01
C ARG A 20 20.66 -9.83 -6.41
N GLU A 21 20.47 -8.76 -7.18
CA GLU A 21 21.58 -7.89 -7.61
C GLU A 21 21.61 -6.58 -6.82
N VAL A 22 22.04 -6.70 -5.55
CA VAL A 22 22.26 -5.58 -4.61
C VAL A 22 23.30 -4.56 -5.12
N TYR A 23 24.05 -4.84 -6.20
CA TYR A 23 25.25 -4.08 -6.54
C TYR A 23 25.35 -3.48 -7.95
N LYS A 24 24.45 -3.78 -8.91
CA LYS A 24 24.69 -3.38 -10.32
C LYS A 24 23.47 -3.03 -11.17
N THR A 25 22.30 -2.78 -10.60
CA THR A 25 21.18 -2.24 -11.39
C THR A 25 21.26 -0.72 -11.43
N THR A 26 22.08 -0.23 -12.36
CA THR A 26 22.14 1.16 -12.82
C THR A 26 20.74 1.69 -13.05
N ARG A 27 20.24 2.56 -12.16
CA ARG A 27 19.19 3.57 -12.38
C ARG A 27 18.19 3.20 -13.50
N MET A 28 17.56 2.02 -13.45
CA MET A 28 16.38 1.81 -14.28
C MET A 28 15.31 2.74 -13.72
N SER A 29 14.59 3.42 -14.60
CA SER A 29 13.61 4.46 -14.29
C SER A 29 12.69 4.05 -13.14
N GLN A 30 13.05 4.44 -11.91
CA GLN A 30 12.23 4.23 -10.70
C GLN A 30 10.95 5.08 -10.72
N ALA A 31 10.80 5.92 -11.74
CA ALA A 31 9.59 6.67 -12.07
C ALA A 31 8.44 5.68 -12.34
N GLY A 32 7.72 5.30 -11.29
CA GLY A 32 6.58 4.39 -11.33
C GLY A 32 6.48 3.44 -10.13
N THR A 33 7.59 3.13 -9.44
CA THR A 33 7.59 2.10 -8.36
C THR A 33 7.59 2.69 -6.95
N TYR A 34 7.88 3.99 -6.79
CA TYR A 34 8.03 4.61 -5.46
C TYR A 34 6.80 4.46 -4.55
N ALA A 35 5.60 4.34 -5.12
CA ALA A 35 4.38 4.16 -4.34
C ALA A 35 4.37 2.89 -3.48
N TRP A 36 5.11 1.85 -3.87
CA TRP A 36 5.25 0.60 -3.12
C TRP A 36 6.53 0.52 -2.29
N MET A 37 7.46 1.48 -2.44
CA MET A 37 8.79 1.39 -1.84
C MET A 37 8.81 1.90 -0.41
N ALA A 38 9.49 1.17 0.47
CA ALA A 38 9.70 1.59 1.85
C ALA A 38 10.65 2.80 1.95
N PRO A 39 10.55 3.62 3.02
CA PRO A 39 11.38 4.81 3.20
C PRO A 39 12.89 4.54 3.11
N GLU A 40 13.37 3.43 3.68
CA GLU A 40 14.77 3.04 3.65
C GLU A 40 15.26 2.58 2.26
N VAL A 41 14.36 2.00 1.45
CA VAL A 41 14.67 1.63 0.07
C VAL A 41 14.83 2.89 -0.78
N ILE A 42 13.93 3.87 -0.62
CA ILE A 42 13.99 5.14 -1.33
C ILE A 42 15.27 5.91 -0.96
N LYS A 43 15.62 5.97 0.33
CA LYS A 43 16.76 6.76 0.80
C LYS A 43 18.12 6.12 0.51
N GLN A 44 18.23 4.82 0.71
CA GLN A 44 19.53 4.13 0.81
C GLN A 44 19.61 2.87 -0.05
N SER A 45 18.55 2.51 -0.77
CA SER A 45 18.46 1.23 -1.48
C SER A 45 18.68 0.03 -0.55
N THR A 46 18.23 0.15 0.70
CA THR A 46 18.33 -0.91 1.71
C THR A 46 17.13 -1.85 1.59
N PHE A 47 17.30 -2.93 0.84
CA PHE A 47 16.29 -3.97 0.67
C PHE A 47 16.35 -5.00 1.81
N SER A 48 15.19 -5.40 2.32
CA SER A 48 15.06 -6.39 3.39
C SER A 48 13.70 -7.06 3.37
N LYS A 49 13.50 -8.13 4.15
CA LYS A 49 12.17 -8.71 4.36
C LYS A 49 11.17 -7.67 4.88
N ALA A 50 11.63 -6.71 5.69
CA ALA A 50 10.80 -5.64 6.22
C ALA A 50 10.42 -4.59 5.15
N SER A 51 11.26 -4.37 4.12
CA SER A 51 10.86 -3.51 3.00
C SER A 51 9.78 -4.18 2.14
N ASP A 52 9.83 -5.51 1.99
CA ASP A 52 8.79 -6.26 1.29
C ASP A 52 7.45 -6.19 2.05
N VAL A 53 7.48 -6.15 3.39
CA VAL A 53 6.30 -5.97 4.24
C VAL A 53 5.64 -4.59 4.02
N TRP A 54 6.43 -3.54 3.83
CA TRP A 54 5.89 -2.23 3.47
C TRP A 54 5.15 -2.29 2.13
N SER A 55 5.78 -2.86 1.11
CA SER A 55 5.17 -3.05 -0.22
C SER A 55 3.89 -3.89 -0.14
N TYR A 56 3.87 -4.91 0.72
CA TYR A 56 2.69 -5.71 0.99
C TYR A 56 1.57 -4.90 1.64
N GLY A 57 1.87 -3.98 2.57
CA GLY A 57 0.87 -3.06 3.12
C GLY A 57 0.21 -2.20 2.04
N VAL A 58 0.98 -1.73 1.05
CA VAL A 58 0.44 -1.01 -0.12
C VAL A 58 -0.47 -1.92 -0.94
N LEU A 59 -0.06 -3.16 -1.20
CA LEU A 59 -0.89 -4.15 -1.91
C LEU A 59 -2.21 -4.43 -1.18
N LEU A 60 -2.20 -4.57 0.16
CA LEU A 60 -3.41 -4.74 0.94
C LEU A 60 -4.38 -3.56 0.77
N TRP A 61 -3.84 -2.35 0.79
CA TRP A 61 -4.62 -1.14 0.57
C TRP A 61 -5.27 -1.13 -0.82
N GLU A 62 -4.53 -1.49 -1.86
CA GLU A 62 -5.06 -1.61 -3.24
C GLU A 62 -6.18 -2.64 -3.34
N LEU A 63 -6.00 -3.81 -2.72
CA LEU A 63 -7.01 -4.88 -2.72
C LEU A 63 -8.28 -4.47 -1.99
N LEU A 64 -8.15 -3.79 -0.85
CA LEU A 64 -9.30 -3.34 -0.06
C LEU A 64 -10.06 -2.21 -0.72
N THR A 65 -9.34 -1.23 -1.28
CA THR A 65 -9.94 0.01 -1.79
C THR A 65 -10.29 -0.06 -3.28
N GLY A 66 -9.59 -0.90 -4.05
CA GLY A 66 -9.66 -0.90 -5.51
C GLY A 66 -8.99 0.31 -6.17
N GLU A 67 -8.30 1.15 -5.41
CA GLU A 67 -7.73 2.41 -5.90
C GLU A 67 -6.24 2.29 -6.29
N THR A 68 -5.78 3.23 -7.12
CA THR A 68 -4.36 3.34 -7.48
C THR A 68 -3.60 4.13 -6.40
N PRO A 69 -2.49 3.60 -5.84
CA PRO A 69 -1.71 4.30 -4.82
C PRO A 69 -1.26 5.69 -5.28
N TYR A 70 -1.52 6.71 -4.46
CA TYR A 70 -1.14 8.11 -4.70
C TYR A 70 -1.54 8.66 -6.08
N LYS A 71 -2.69 8.22 -6.61
CA LYS A 71 -3.19 8.55 -7.96
C LYS A 71 -3.06 10.04 -8.31
N GLY A 72 -2.30 10.31 -9.37
CA GLY A 72 -2.10 11.64 -9.94
C GLY A 72 -1.29 12.62 -9.08
N ILE A 73 -0.54 12.12 -8.10
CA ILE A 73 0.54 12.86 -7.43
C ILE A 73 1.85 12.58 -8.17
N ASP A 74 2.75 13.56 -8.27
CA ASP A 74 4.04 13.35 -8.91
C ASP A 74 4.86 12.25 -8.19
N THR A 75 5.50 11.39 -8.98
CA THR A 75 6.24 10.23 -8.45
C THR A 75 7.41 10.62 -7.55
N LEU A 76 8.09 11.75 -7.81
CA LEU A 76 9.17 12.24 -6.96
C LEU A 76 8.61 12.90 -5.70
N ALA A 77 7.47 13.58 -5.80
CA ALA A 77 6.76 14.11 -4.62
C ALA A 77 6.35 12.98 -3.67
N VAL A 78 5.84 11.86 -4.19
CA VAL A 78 5.55 10.64 -3.39
C VAL A 78 6.83 10.11 -2.76
N ALA A 79 7.90 9.92 -3.54
CA ALA A 79 9.15 9.40 -3.03
C ALA A 79 9.71 10.26 -1.88
N TYR A 80 9.69 11.59 -2.06
CA TYR A 80 10.10 12.53 -1.03
C TYR A 80 9.19 12.48 0.20
N GLY A 81 7.87 12.46 0.00
CA GLY A 81 6.89 12.39 1.08
C GLY A 81 7.05 11.14 1.93
N VAL A 82 7.19 9.97 1.30
CA VAL A 82 7.38 8.69 2.01
C VAL A 82 8.71 8.67 2.73
N ALA A 83 9.79 9.12 2.08
CA ALA A 83 11.11 9.14 2.69
C ALA A 83 11.19 10.13 3.87
N VAL A 84 10.73 11.37 3.70
CA VAL A 84 11.05 12.48 4.61
C VAL A 84 9.88 12.84 5.53
N ASN A 85 8.66 12.87 4.98
CA ASN A 85 7.49 13.42 5.67
C ASN A 85 6.60 12.35 6.33
N LYS A 86 7.07 11.09 6.39
CA LYS A 86 6.29 9.93 6.89
C LYS A 86 4.93 9.80 6.21
N LEU A 87 4.86 10.14 4.92
CA LEU A 87 3.65 9.98 4.13
C LEU A 87 3.31 8.48 4.01
N THR A 88 2.05 8.15 4.25
CA THR A 88 1.45 6.84 3.98
C THR A 88 0.17 7.03 3.19
N LEU A 89 -0.38 5.94 2.64
CA LEU A 89 -1.67 5.99 1.97
C LEU A 89 -2.79 6.30 2.97
N PRO A 90 -3.82 7.06 2.57
CA PRO A 90 -4.96 7.33 3.45
C PRO A 90 -5.75 6.05 3.69
N ILE A 91 -5.93 5.68 4.96
CA ILE A 91 -6.83 4.58 5.34
C ILE A 91 -8.21 5.18 5.62
N PRO A 92 -9.24 4.81 4.84
CA PRO A 92 -10.59 5.36 4.99
C PRO A 92 -11.10 5.25 6.42
N SER A 93 -11.79 6.28 6.90
CA SER A 93 -12.28 6.41 8.27
C SER A 93 -13.10 5.19 8.74
N THR A 94 -13.93 4.63 7.86
CA THR A 94 -14.80 3.47 8.12
C THR A 94 -14.15 2.12 7.77
N CYS A 95 -12.86 2.09 7.42
CA CYS A 95 -12.11 0.85 7.23
C CYS A 95 -12.14 0.02 8.53
N PRO A 96 -12.47 -1.28 8.47
CA PRO A 96 -12.53 -2.12 9.66
C PRO A 96 -11.20 -2.12 10.41
N GLN A 97 -11.29 -2.01 11.73
CA GLN A 97 -10.13 -1.82 12.59
C GLN A 97 -9.00 -2.86 12.39
N PRO A 98 -9.27 -4.17 12.26
CA PRO A 98 -8.20 -5.14 12.03
C PRO A 98 -7.38 -4.88 10.76
N TRP A 99 -8.02 -4.42 9.67
CA TRP A 99 -7.33 -4.07 8.43
C TRP A 99 -6.51 -2.79 8.58
N ARG A 100 -7.08 -1.78 9.25
CA ARG A 100 -6.35 -0.54 9.59
C ARG A 100 -5.07 -0.85 10.36
N GLU A 101 -5.19 -1.60 11.45
CA GLU A 101 -4.05 -1.94 12.32
C GLU A 101 -2.99 -2.73 11.57
N LEU A 102 -3.38 -3.68 10.70
CA LEU A 102 -2.45 -4.44 9.88
C LEU A 102 -1.69 -3.55 8.89
N MET A 103 -2.39 -2.66 8.17
CA MET A 103 -1.76 -1.73 7.23
C MET A 103 -0.82 -0.74 7.96
N GLU A 104 -1.25 -0.18 9.08
CA GLU A 104 -0.44 0.73 9.90
C GLU A 104 0.84 0.06 10.41
N LYS A 105 0.76 -1.19 10.90
CA LYS A 105 1.93 -1.99 11.30
C LYS A 105 2.89 -2.24 10.13
N CYS A 106 2.37 -2.53 8.93
CA CYS A 106 3.19 -2.69 7.73
C CYS A 106 3.93 -1.40 7.34
N TRP A 107 3.36 -0.24 7.66
CA TRP A 107 3.92 1.09 7.35
C TRP A 107 4.65 1.75 8.53
N GLU A 108 5.06 0.98 9.53
CA GLU A 108 5.95 1.50 10.57
C GLU A 108 7.25 2.03 9.96
N ALA A 109 7.63 3.24 10.39
CA ALA A 109 8.83 3.92 9.87
C ALA A 109 10.11 3.16 10.24
N ASP A 110 10.10 2.49 11.39
CA ASP A 110 11.18 1.60 11.83
C ASP A 110 10.95 0.19 11.24
N PRO A 111 11.84 -0.30 10.35
CA PRO A 111 11.68 -1.61 9.73
C PRO A 111 11.62 -2.76 10.74
N HIS A 112 12.17 -2.60 11.94
CA HIS A 112 12.16 -3.63 12.99
C HIS A 112 10.83 -3.73 13.73
N ARG A 113 9.96 -2.72 13.60
CA ARG A 113 8.60 -2.72 14.19
C ARG A 113 7.54 -3.26 13.24
N ARG A 114 7.90 -3.49 11.98
CA ARG A 114 7.01 -4.12 10.99
C ARG A 114 6.85 -5.62 11.30
N PRO A 115 5.67 -6.20 11.07
CA PRO A 115 5.42 -7.61 11.33
C PRO A 115 6.18 -8.49 10.33
N SER A 116 6.48 -9.73 10.72
CA SER A 116 6.91 -10.75 9.77
C SER A 116 5.71 -11.24 8.94
N PHE A 117 5.97 -11.86 7.78
CA PHE A 117 4.89 -12.50 7.02
C PHE A 117 4.16 -13.61 7.80
N GLU A 118 4.82 -14.28 8.74
CA GLU A 118 4.17 -15.24 9.64
C GLU A 118 3.14 -14.54 10.54
N GLN A 119 3.51 -13.42 11.13
CA GLN A 119 2.59 -12.61 11.95
C GLN A 119 1.45 -12.01 11.12
N ILE A 120 1.73 -11.61 9.88
CA ILE A 120 0.71 -11.16 8.92
C ILE A 120 -0.29 -12.28 8.62
N LEU A 121 0.17 -13.52 8.43
CA LEU A 121 -0.72 -14.66 8.22
C LEU A 121 -1.61 -14.91 9.44
N ASP A 122 -1.07 -14.82 10.66
CA ASP A 122 -1.86 -14.93 11.90
C ASP A 122 -2.90 -13.79 12.01
N ASP A 123 -2.53 -12.56 11.64
CA ASP A 123 -3.45 -11.42 11.58
C ASP A 123 -4.57 -11.65 10.55
N LEU A 124 -4.23 -12.12 9.35
CA LEU A 124 -5.20 -12.40 8.29
C LEU A 124 -6.15 -13.55 8.66
N ASP A 125 -5.64 -14.61 9.29
CA ASP A 125 -6.48 -15.72 9.75
C ASP A 125 -7.51 -15.22 10.77
N ARG A 126 -7.11 -14.36 11.71
CA ARG A 126 -8.04 -13.73 12.66
C ARG A 126 -9.07 -12.84 11.96
N ILE A 127 -8.67 -12.10 10.93
CA ILE A 127 -9.56 -11.26 10.14
C ILE A 127 -10.60 -12.11 9.39
N VAL A 128 -10.18 -13.23 8.81
CA VAL A 128 -11.07 -14.14 8.07
C VAL A 128 -12.16 -14.72 8.98
N HIS A 129 -11.85 -14.96 10.24
CA HIS A 129 -12.80 -15.45 11.23
C HIS A 129 -13.63 -14.33 11.90
N SER A 130 -13.39 -13.06 11.57
CA SER A 130 -14.18 -11.93 12.07
C SER A 130 -15.49 -11.76 11.29
N SER A 131 -16.42 -10.96 11.83
CA SER A 131 -17.69 -10.66 11.17
C SER A 131 -17.55 -9.86 9.86
N PHE A 132 -16.35 -9.36 9.53
CA PHE A 132 -16.11 -8.59 8.31
C PHE A 132 -16.23 -9.45 7.04
N THR A 133 -15.75 -10.69 7.06
CA THR A 133 -15.84 -11.59 5.89
C THR A 133 -17.26 -12.15 5.67
N GLN A 134 -18.16 -11.91 6.63
CA GLN A 134 -19.59 -12.25 6.52
C GLN A 134 -20.43 -11.09 5.98
N THR A 135 -19.83 -9.92 5.74
CA THR A 135 -20.51 -8.77 5.16
C THR A 135 -21.01 -9.10 3.75
N PRO A 136 -22.30 -8.86 3.43
CA PRO A 136 -22.82 -9.08 2.08
C PRO A 136 -22.03 -8.28 1.04
N HIS A 137 -21.85 -8.88 -0.14
CA HIS A 137 -21.05 -8.29 -1.22
C HIS A 137 -21.52 -6.89 -1.64
N GLU A 138 -22.84 -6.64 -1.62
CA GLU A 138 -23.43 -5.32 -1.91
C GLU A 138 -23.02 -4.28 -0.86
N SER A 139 -23.01 -4.64 0.42
CA SER A 139 -22.58 -3.75 1.50
C SER A 139 -21.10 -3.40 1.40
N PHE A 140 -20.26 -4.36 0.99
CA PHE A 140 -18.84 -4.11 0.77
C PHE A 140 -18.59 -3.13 -0.39
N HIS A 141 -19.33 -3.25 -1.50
CA HIS A 141 -19.22 -2.31 -2.62
C HIS A 141 -19.64 -0.88 -2.25
N ILE A 142 -20.70 -0.72 -1.46
CA ILE A 142 -21.11 0.60 -0.95
C ILE A 142 -19.97 1.20 -0.11
N MET A 143 -19.37 0.40 0.78
CA MET A 143 -18.22 0.86 1.57
C MET A 143 -17.03 1.26 0.69
N GLN A 144 -16.71 0.49 -0.35
CA GLN A 144 -15.65 0.84 -1.29
C GLN A 144 -15.93 2.13 -2.07
N ASP A 145 -17.18 2.38 -2.47
CA ASP A 145 -17.57 3.60 -3.16
C ASP A 145 -17.40 4.83 -2.25
N ASP A 146 -17.76 4.72 -0.97
CA ASP A 146 -17.53 5.77 0.04
C ASP A 146 -16.03 5.99 0.27
N TRP A 147 -15.26 4.89 0.40
CA TRP A 147 -13.81 4.94 0.57
C TRP A 147 -13.12 5.63 -0.61
N ARG A 148 -13.55 5.36 -1.84
CA ARG A 148 -13.00 6.00 -3.04
C ARG A 148 -13.15 7.53 -2.97
N GLN A 149 -14.30 8.03 -2.54
CA GLN A 149 -14.53 9.47 -2.42
C GLN A 149 -13.62 10.08 -1.34
N GLU A 150 -13.55 9.45 -0.16
CA GLU A 150 -12.67 9.92 0.93
C GLU A 150 -11.19 9.94 0.50
N ILE A 151 -10.73 8.88 -0.17
CA ILE A 151 -9.36 8.78 -0.70
C ILE A 151 -9.11 9.87 -1.73
N GLU A 152 -10.03 10.07 -2.69
CA GLU A 152 -9.88 11.08 -3.73
C GLU A 152 -9.75 12.49 -3.14
N GLU A 153 -10.57 12.83 -2.14
CA GLU A 153 -10.50 14.11 -1.43
C GLU A 153 -9.12 14.31 -0.76
N VAL A 154 -8.62 13.31 -0.04
CA VAL A 154 -7.30 13.38 0.61
C VAL A 154 -6.17 13.52 -0.41
N LEU A 155 -6.22 12.77 -1.51
CA LEU A 155 -5.20 12.84 -2.55
C LEU A 155 -5.23 14.18 -3.31
N LEU A 156 -6.41 14.76 -3.53
CA LEU A 156 -6.56 16.10 -4.10
C LEU A 156 -5.93 17.16 -3.19
N ASP A 157 -6.12 17.04 -1.88
CA ASP A 157 -5.47 17.92 -0.90
C ASP A 157 -3.96 17.81 -0.90
N LEU A 158 -3.42 16.59 -0.96
CA LEU A 158 -1.98 16.37 -1.09
C LEU A 158 -1.43 16.99 -2.37
N ARG A 159 -2.11 16.79 -3.51
CA ARG A 159 -1.73 17.38 -4.80
C ARG A 159 -1.78 18.92 -4.78
N ARG A 160 -2.75 19.52 -4.08
CA ARG A 160 -2.81 20.98 -3.90
C ARG A 160 -1.61 21.48 -3.10
N LYS A 161 -1.27 20.83 -2.00
CA LYS A 161 -0.10 21.18 -1.17
C LYS A 161 1.21 21.06 -1.94
N GLU A 162 1.36 20.02 -2.76
CA GLU A 162 2.50 19.83 -3.66
C GLU A 162 2.69 21.02 -4.61
N LYS A 163 1.62 21.44 -5.30
CA LYS A 163 1.68 22.56 -6.26
C LYS A 163 2.01 23.90 -5.60
N VAL A 164 1.58 24.11 -4.36
CA VAL A 164 1.95 25.31 -3.61
C VAL A 164 3.44 25.33 -3.33
N ILE A 165 4.03 24.21 -2.91
CA ILE A 165 5.47 24.09 -2.62
C ILE A 165 6.30 24.22 -3.90
N SER A 166 5.84 23.67 -5.03
CA SER A 166 6.58 23.74 -6.30
C SER A 166 6.55 25.12 -6.98
N ASN A 167 5.66 26.03 -6.55
CA ASN A 167 5.50 27.37 -7.12
C ASN A 167 6.12 28.49 -6.25
N CYS A 168 6.79 28.13 -5.15
CA CYS A 168 7.58 29.03 -4.31
C CYS A 168 9.07 28.85 -4.58
#